data_AF-A0A3S4V934-F1
#
_entry.id   AF-A0A3S4V934-F1
#
_cell.length_a   1.000
_cell.length_b   1.000
_cell.length_c   1.000
_cell.angle_alpha   90.00
_cell.angle_beta   90.00
_cell.angle_gamma   90.00
#
_symmetry.space_group_name_H-M   'P 1'
#
loop_
_entity.id
_entity.type
_entity.pdbx_description
1 polymer ?
#
loop_
_entity_poly.entity_id
_entity_poly.type
_entity_poly.pdbx_seq_one_letter_code
_entity_poly.pdbx_strand_id
1 'polypeptide(L)'
;MVFIGSALLESHEQEVARLAAAPEGSRSHFLSGLPVQVTADPRGSLIELPAQFPENGRVVVVAYRQHPDAPAGNGPRLRHHSSWDVIVVASSDPHYPVGGFDLAISEAELVRGRVIGIQVTP
;
A
#
# COMPACT_ATOMS: atom_id res chain seq x y z
N MET A 1 9.41 -12.00 37.91
CA MET A 1 9.10 -12.82 36.74
C MET A 1 8.71 -11.86 35.62
N VAL A 2 9.58 -11.70 34.61
CA VAL A 2 9.53 -10.60 33.63
C VAL A 2 8.61 -10.96 32.47
N PHE A 3 7.83 -9.99 32.02
CA PHE A 3 6.78 -10.07 31.01
C PHE A 3 7.20 -10.81 29.73
N ILE A 4 6.36 -11.77 29.31
CA ILE A 4 6.28 -12.24 27.91
C ILE A 4 5.55 -11.12 27.16
N GLY A 5 6.22 -10.38 26.28
CA GLY A 5 5.51 -9.37 25.51
C GLY A 5 6.41 -8.39 24.78
N SER A 6 6.49 -8.56 23.47
CA SER A 6 6.33 -7.53 22.44
C SER A 6 7.03 -8.04 21.19
N ALA A 7 6.28 -8.56 20.22
CA ALA A 7 6.78 -8.56 18.85
C ALA A 7 7.03 -7.09 18.50
N LEU A 8 8.29 -6.65 18.55
CA LEU A 8 8.66 -5.27 18.29
C LEU A 8 8.16 -4.93 16.89
N LEU A 9 7.22 -4.00 16.79
CA LEU A 9 6.75 -3.49 15.51
C LEU A 9 7.84 -2.58 14.95
N GLU A 10 8.13 -2.72 13.65
CA GLU A 10 9.01 -1.79 12.92
C GLU A 10 8.57 -0.33 13.16
N SER A 11 9.51 0.58 13.40
CA SER A 11 9.21 2.01 13.52
C SER A 11 8.99 2.64 12.14
N HIS A 12 8.41 3.85 12.10
CA HIS A 12 8.25 4.56 10.83
C HIS A 12 9.59 4.84 10.14
N GLU A 13 10.62 5.24 10.90
CA GLU A 13 11.96 5.49 10.37
C GLU A 13 12.61 4.22 9.82
N GLN A 14 12.43 3.08 10.50
CA GLN A 14 12.92 1.78 10.05
C GLN A 14 12.24 1.34 8.74
N GLU A 15 10.93 1.54 8.63
CA GLU A 15 10.16 1.26 7.40
C GLU A 15 10.67 2.11 6.23
N VAL A 16 10.84 3.42 6.44
CA VAL A 16 11.36 4.34 5.42
C VAL A 16 12.77 3.94 5.00
N ALA A 17 13.65 3.62 5.95
CA ALA A 17 15.02 3.19 5.66
C ALA A 17 15.06 1.88 4.86
N ARG A 18 14.21 0.90 5.22
CA ARG A 18 14.07 -0.37 4.48
C ARG A 18 13.60 -0.14 3.05
N LEU A 19 12.61 0.72 2.85
CA LEU A 19 12.10 1.06 1.52
C LEU A 19 13.15 1.81 0.69
N ALA A 20 13.88 2.74 1.32
CA ALA A 20 14.94 3.55 0.68
C ALA A 20 16.18 2.72 0.31
N ALA A 21 16.43 1.60 0.99
CA ALA A 21 17.51 0.67 0.65
C ALA A 21 17.29 -0.07 -0.68
N ALA A 22 16.09 -0.01 -1.25
CA ALA A 22 15.84 -0.52 -2.60
C ALA A 22 16.52 0.37 -3.66
N PRO A 23 16.86 -0.18 -4.84
CA PRO A 23 17.53 0.58 -5.90
C PRO A 23 16.77 1.86 -6.29
N GLU A 24 17.49 2.94 -6.58
CA GLU A 24 16.92 4.17 -7.12
C GLU A 24 16.14 3.86 -8.41
N GLY A 25 14.95 4.45 -8.54
CA GLY A 25 14.01 4.16 -9.64
C GLY A 25 13.09 2.96 -9.39
N SER A 26 13.32 2.16 -8.34
CA SER A 26 12.36 1.12 -7.92
C SER A 26 11.12 1.73 -7.24
N ARG A 27 10.00 1.00 -7.31
CA ARG A 27 8.75 1.39 -6.66
C ARG A 27 8.90 1.52 -5.15
N SER A 28 9.64 0.62 -4.49
CA SER A 28 9.90 0.70 -3.05
C SER A 28 10.67 1.96 -2.67
N HIS A 29 11.69 2.33 -3.45
CA HIS A 29 12.43 3.57 -3.23
C HIS A 29 11.56 4.81 -3.46
N PHE A 30 10.66 4.79 -4.45
CA PHE A 30 9.67 5.85 -4.62
C PHE A 30 8.73 5.97 -3.41
N LEU A 31 8.22 4.85 -2.90
CA LEU A 31 7.32 4.83 -1.74
C LEU A 31 7.98 5.31 -0.45
N SER A 32 9.31 5.18 -0.29
CA SER A 32 9.99 5.69 0.92
C SER A 32 9.88 7.20 1.08
N GLY A 33 9.71 7.94 -0.03
CA GLY A 33 9.56 9.39 -0.03
C GLY A 33 8.12 9.88 0.22
N LEU A 34 7.13 8.98 0.24
CA LEU A 34 5.72 9.36 0.38
C LEU A 34 5.22 9.18 1.83
N PRO A 35 4.41 10.14 2.33
CA PRO A 35 3.79 10.02 3.64
C PRO A 35 2.69 8.95 3.63
N VAL A 36 2.49 8.30 4.76
CA VAL A 36 1.34 7.41 4.99
C VAL A 36 0.08 8.27 5.14
N GLN A 37 -0.89 8.07 4.26
CA GLN A 37 -2.16 8.80 4.19
C GLN A 37 -3.34 7.97 4.71
N VAL A 38 -3.38 6.67 4.39
CA VAL A 38 -4.44 5.76 4.85
C VAL A 38 -3.99 5.12 6.16
N THR A 39 -4.63 5.50 7.26
CA THR A 39 -4.34 4.96 8.61
C THR A 39 -5.41 3.97 9.10
N ALA A 40 -6.57 3.96 8.44
CA ALA A 40 -7.65 3.00 8.68
C ALA A 40 -7.48 1.74 7.82
N ASP A 41 -8.28 0.71 8.08
CA ASP A 41 -8.34 -0.50 7.25
C ASP A 41 -8.69 -0.10 5.79
N PRO A 42 -7.82 -0.39 4.80
CA PRO A 42 -8.05 0.00 3.41
C PRO A 42 -9.20 -0.77 2.76
N ARG A 43 -9.73 -1.83 3.38
CA ARG A 43 -10.81 -2.64 2.82
C ARG A 43 -12.04 -1.81 2.46
N GLY A 44 -12.53 -1.97 1.24
CA GLY A 44 -13.71 -1.28 0.72
C GLY A 44 -13.51 0.21 0.44
N SER A 45 -12.32 0.75 0.69
CA SER A 45 -12.00 2.15 0.41
C SER A 45 -11.59 2.31 -1.06
N LEU A 46 -12.04 3.40 -1.68
CA LEU A 46 -11.55 3.83 -2.99
C LEU A 46 -10.21 4.53 -2.81
N ILE A 47 -9.15 3.94 -3.34
CA ILE A 47 -7.78 4.44 -3.17
C ILE A 47 -7.21 4.69 -4.57
N GLU A 48 -6.83 5.93 -4.84
CA GLU A 48 -5.97 6.28 -5.97
C GLU A 48 -4.53 5.91 -5.63
N LEU A 49 -3.96 4.98 -6.41
CA LEU A 49 -2.59 4.51 -6.22
C LEU A 49 -1.59 5.64 -6.51
N PRO A 50 -0.47 5.72 -5.75
CA PRO A 50 0.55 6.73 -6.00
C PRO A 50 1.23 6.45 -7.34
N ALA A 51 1.03 7.33 -8.32
CA ALA A 51 1.68 7.21 -9.62
C ALA A 51 3.16 7.56 -9.51
N GLN A 52 4.03 6.55 -9.58
CA GLN A 52 5.48 6.77 -9.71
C GLN A 52 5.82 7.54 -10.99
N PHE A 53 5.04 7.30 -12.04
CA PHE A 53 5.17 7.89 -13.36
C PHE A 53 3.84 8.57 -13.72
N PRO A 54 3.71 9.90 -13.62
CA PRO A 54 2.47 10.61 -13.92
C PRO A 54 1.92 10.35 -15.32
N GLU A 55 2.79 10.05 -16.28
CA GLU A 55 2.48 9.68 -17.66
C GLU A 55 1.70 8.37 -17.78
N ASN A 56 1.79 7.49 -16.79
CA ASN A 56 1.01 6.25 -16.75
C ASN A 56 -0.44 6.52 -16.33
N GLY A 57 -0.81 7.76 -16.01
CA GLY A 57 -2.17 8.11 -15.66
C GLY A 57 -2.53 7.72 -14.23
N ARG A 58 -3.83 7.70 -13.94
CA ARG A 58 -4.39 7.48 -12.60
C ARG A 58 -5.02 6.10 -12.55
N VAL A 59 -4.79 5.38 -11.45
CA VAL A 59 -5.42 4.08 -11.18
C VAL A 59 -6.11 4.16 -9.83
N VAL A 60 -7.42 3.95 -9.82
CA VAL A 60 -8.25 3.89 -8.62
C VAL A 60 -8.67 2.45 -8.40
N VAL A 61 -8.40 1.96 -7.18
CA VAL A 61 -8.63 0.58 -6.78
C VAL A 61 -9.50 0.50 -5.54
N VAL A 62 -10.14 -0.66 -5.35
CA VAL A 62 -10.80 -1.04 -4.10
C VAL A 62 -10.13 -2.27 -3.55
N ALA A 63 -9.55 -2.16 -2.35
CA ALA A 63 -8.96 -3.31 -1.66
C ALA A 63 -10.06 -4.18 -1.04
N TYR A 64 -9.97 -5.50 -1.19
CA TYR A 64 -11.02 -6.41 -0.68
C TYR A 64 -10.47 -7.59 0.12
N ARG A 65 -9.26 -8.09 -0.18
CA ARG A 65 -8.67 -9.21 0.55
C ARG A 65 -7.23 -8.90 0.94
N GLN A 66 -6.89 -9.15 2.20
CA GLN A 66 -5.53 -9.03 2.71
C GLN A 66 -4.83 -10.40 2.69
N HIS A 67 -3.59 -10.41 2.23
CA HIS A 67 -2.65 -11.50 2.37
C HIS A 67 -1.58 -11.07 3.37
N PRO A 68 -1.70 -11.49 4.64
CA PRO A 68 -0.68 -11.19 5.63
C PRO A 68 0.61 -11.87 5.22
N ASP A 69 1.70 -11.12 5.22
CA ASP A 69 3.00 -11.72 4.95
C ASP A 69 3.44 -12.60 6.11
N ALA A 70 4.20 -13.66 5.81
CA ALA A 70 4.70 -14.55 6.83
C ALA A 70 5.59 -13.76 7.82
N PRO A 71 5.48 -14.01 9.14
CA PRO A 71 6.34 -13.31 10.10
C PRO A 71 7.80 -13.58 9.75
N ALA A 72 8.57 -12.49 9.59
CA ALA A 72 9.98 -12.52 9.24
C ALA A 72 10.83 -13.10 10.39
N GLY A 73 10.82 -14.42 10.59
CA GLY A 73 11.63 -15.12 11.59
C GLY A 73 11.60 -14.48 12.99
N ASN A 74 12.70 -14.62 13.75
CA ASN A 74 12.88 -13.99 15.08
C ASN A 74 13.06 -12.46 15.03
N GLY A 75 12.64 -11.78 13.95
CA GLY A 75 12.79 -10.34 13.74
C GLY A 75 11.56 -9.52 14.14
N PRO A 76 11.68 -8.17 14.12
CA PRO A 76 10.53 -7.29 14.32
C PRO A 76 9.49 -7.47 13.20
N ARG A 77 8.21 -7.28 13.53
CA ARG A 77 7.14 -7.35 12.55
C ARG A 77 7.24 -6.12 11.63
N LEU A 78 7.43 -6.36 10.34
CA LEU A 78 7.54 -5.31 9.33
C LEU A 78 6.21 -4.58 9.16
N ARG A 79 6.27 -3.25 9.09
CA ARG A 79 5.11 -2.39 8.85
C ARG A 79 4.76 -2.39 7.37
N HIS A 80 3.45 -2.38 7.10
CA HIS A 80 2.87 -2.31 5.76
C HIS A 80 3.47 -3.33 4.77
N HIS A 81 3.83 -4.51 5.29
CA HIS A 81 4.47 -5.57 4.53
C HIS A 81 3.45 -6.57 3.97
N SER A 82 2.18 -6.47 4.34
CA SER A 82 1.14 -7.33 3.75
C SER A 82 0.97 -7.00 2.26
N SER A 83 0.42 -7.94 1.50
CA SER A 83 -0.15 -7.65 0.18
C SER A 83 -1.67 -7.70 0.23
N TRP A 84 -2.31 -7.06 -0.74
CA TRP A 84 -3.75 -6.95 -0.85
C TRP A 84 -4.19 -7.25 -2.27
N ASP A 85 -5.24 -8.05 -2.40
CA ASP A 85 -5.99 -8.12 -3.65
C ASP A 85 -6.89 -6.89 -3.75
N VAL A 86 -6.78 -6.21 -4.89
CA VAL A 86 -7.52 -5.00 -5.18
C VAL A 86 -8.16 -5.09 -6.56
N ILE A 87 -9.35 -4.51 -6.72
CA ILE A 87 -10.04 -4.43 -8.01
C ILE A 87 -9.84 -3.03 -8.57
N VAL A 88 -9.43 -2.94 -9.84
CA VAL A 88 -9.39 -1.66 -10.56
C VAL A 88 -10.82 -1.23 -10.91
N VAL A 89 -11.23 -0.09 -10.37
CA VAL A 89 -12.59 0.47 -10.58
C VAL A 89 -12.58 1.68 -11.52
N ALA A 90 -11.46 2.39 -11.62
CA ALA A 90 -11.26 3.43 -12.62
C ALA A 90 -9.76 3.53 -12.95
N SER A 91 -9.43 3.78 -14.21
CA SER A 91 -8.06 3.87 -14.66
C SER A 91 -7.97 4.68 -15.94
N SER A 92 -6.94 5.52 -16.03
CA SER A 92 -6.51 6.15 -17.28
C SER A 92 -5.17 5.58 -17.78
N ASP A 93 -4.66 4.53 -17.13
CA ASP A 93 -3.44 3.82 -17.55
C ASP A 93 -3.79 2.81 -18.65
N PRO A 94 -3.14 2.86 -19.84
CA PRO A 94 -3.36 1.87 -20.89
C PRO A 94 -2.97 0.43 -20.48
N HIS A 95 -2.11 0.26 -19.47
CA HIS A 95 -1.70 -1.07 -18.98
C HIS A 95 -2.72 -1.70 -18.04
N TYR A 96 -3.56 -0.88 -17.39
CA TYR A 96 -4.59 -1.33 -16.46
C TYR A 96 -5.97 -0.84 -16.91
N PRO A 97 -6.51 -1.39 -18.01
CA PRO A 97 -7.81 -0.96 -18.51
C PRO A 97 -8.92 -1.21 -17.48
N VAL A 98 -9.91 -0.31 -17.46
CA VAL A 98 -11.08 -0.43 -16.56
C VAL A 98 -11.87 -1.68 -16.93
N GLY A 99 -12.02 -2.63 -16.00
CA GLY A 99 -12.65 -3.91 -16.33
C GLY A 99 -12.62 -5.01 -15.28
N GLY A 100 -12.43 -4.71 -13.99
CA GLY A 100 -12.49 -5.73 -12.94
C GLY A 100 -11.25 -6.60 -12.83
N PHE A 101 -10.07 -6.09 -13.22
CA PHE A 101 -8.81 -6.78 -12.98
C PHE A 101 -8.49 -6.81 -11.49
N ASP A 102 -8.17 -8.00 -11.01
CA ASP A 102 -7.58 -8.22 -9.70
C ASP A 102 -6.07 -7.96 -9.78
N LEU A 103 -5.58 -7.04 -8.96
CA LEU A 103 -4.16 -6.75 -8.79
C LEU A 103 -3.73 -7.11 -7.38
N ALA A 104 -2.52 -7.63 -7.23
CA ALA A 104 -1.87 -7.78 -5.94
C ALA A 104 -0.99 -6.55 -5.68
N ILE A 105 -1.37 -5.72 -4.70
CA ILE A 105 -0.68 -4.48 -4.35
C ILE A 105 -0.12 -4.57 -2.93
N SER A 106 1.05 -3.98 -2.69
CA SER A 106 1.62 -3.95 -1.34
C SER A 106 0.83 -3.00 -0.45
N GLU A 107 0.69 -3.35 0.82
CA GLU A 107 0.07 -2.49 1.81
C GLU A 107 0.82 -1.16 1.91
N ALA A 108 2.16 -1.17 1.79
CA ALA A 108 2.99 0.03 1.77
C ALA A 108 2.55 1.05 0.71
N GLU A 109 2.09 0.58 -0.44
CA GLU A 109 1.59 1.43 -1.50
C GLU A 109 0.17 1.91 -1.26
N LEU A 110 -0.73 1.01 -0.83
CA LEU A 110 -2.11 1.38 -0.52
C LEU A 110 -2.18 2.46 0.54
N VAL A 111 -1.39 2.33 1.60
CA VAL A 111 -1.40 3.31 2.69
C VAL A 111 -0.82 4.66 2.30
N ARG A 112 -0.06 4.74 1.20
CA ARG A 112 0.50 5.98 0.65
C ARG A 112 -0.33 6.55 -0.49
N GLY A 113 -1.36 5.83 -0.93
CA GLY A 113 -2.33 6.30 -1.90
C GLY A 113 -3.29 7.35 -1.34
N ARG A 114 -4.09 7.93 -2.22
CA ARG A 114 -5.08 8.97 -1.85
C ARG A 114 -6.47 8.36 -1.77
N VAL A 115 -7.14 8.53 -0.63
CA VAL A 115 -8.55 8.10 -0.47
C VAL A 115 -9.48 9.03 -1.27
N ILE A 116 -10.34 8.44 -2.09
CA ILE A 116 -11.34 9.16 -2.88
C ILE A 116 -12.70 9.06 -2.18
N GLY A 117 -13.23 10.20 -1.76
CA GLY A 117 -14.60 10.28 -1.25
C GLY A 117 -15.61 10.27 -2.40
N ILE A 118 -16.65 9.44 -2.29
CA ILE A 118 -17.80 9.53 -3.19
C ILE A 118 -18.72 10.64 -2.65
N GLN A 119 -18.88 11.70 -3.43
CA GLN A 119 -19.94 12.67 -3.18
C GLN A 119 -21.20 12.16 -3.88
N VAL A 120 -22.16 11.65 -3.11
CA VAL A 120 -23.49 11.33 -3.63
C VAL A 120 -24.30 12.61 -3.61
N THR A 121 -24.45 13.26 -4.77
CA THR A 121 -25.36 14.40 -4.91
C THR A 121 -26.80 13.84 -4.95
N PRO A 122 -27.73 14.35 -4.11
CA PRO A 122 -29.11 13.87 -4.03
C PRO A 122 -29.94 14.21 -5.29
#